data_AF-F9PP58-F1
#
_entry.id   AF-F9PP58-F1
#
_cell.length_a   1.000
_cell.length_b   1.000
_cell.length_c   1.000
_cell.angle_alpha   90.00
_cell.angle_beta   90.00
_cell.angle_gamma   90.00
#
_symmetry.space_group_name_H-M   'P 1'
#
loop_
_entity.id
_entity.type
_entity.pdbx_description
1 polymer ?
#
loop_
_entity_poly.entity_id
_entity_poly.type
_entity_poly.pdbx_seq_one_letter_code
_entity_poly.pdbx_strand_id
1 'polypeptide(L)'
;MKKVGNAEAVVAQTQEVREGADKKWTYEFKNLPKYEKGTEITYSIEEEAVAGYVGALSGYNLTNTHTPETVDVKGEKTWDDANNQDGKRPKSITVKLIKQVENGQPVEVQRKEVKEGTDKKWTYEFKNLQI
;
A
#
# COMPACT_ATOMS: atom_id res chain seq x y z
N MET A 1 8.23 -24.44 -15.32
CA MET A 1 8.65 -24.97 -14.00
C MET A 1 8.03 -26.35 -13.83
N LYS A 2 8.84 -27.40 -13.70
CA LYS A 2 8.36 -28.78 -13.59
C LYS A 2 7.84 -29.00 -12.17
N LYS A 3 6.56 -29.36 -12.04
CA LYS A 3 6.01 -29.94 -10.81
C LYS A 3 6.67 -31.31 -10.62
N VAL A 4 7.38 -31.49 -9.51
CA VAL A 4 7.97 -32.77 -9.09
C VAL A 4 7.55 -33.00 -7.64
N GLY A 5 6.85 -34.11 -7.38
CA GLY A 5 6.51 -34.59 -6.03
C GLY A 5 5.10 -34.22 -5.57
N ASN A 6 4.10 -35.01 -5.95
CA ASN A 6 2.74 -34.94 -5.42
C ASN A 6 2.65 -35.74 -4.10
N ALA A 7 3.28 -35.24 -3.04
CA ALA A 7 2.86 -35.56 -1.69
C ALA A 7 1.93 -34.42 -1.27
N GLU A 8 0.64 -34.70 -1.09
CA GLU A 8 -0.28 -33.71 -0.51
C GLU A 8 0.26 -33.36 0.88
N ALA A 9 0.52 -32.08 1.10
CA ALA A 9 0.85 -31.58 2.43
C ALA A 9 -0.35 -31.90 3.34
N VAL A 10 -0.13 -32.72 4.36
CA VAL A 10 -1.15 -33.02 5.37
C VAL A 10 -1.10 -31.91 6.42
N VAL A 11 -2.21 -31.19 6.58
CA VAL A 11 -2.34 -30.19 7.65
C VAL A 11 -2.29 -30.91 8.99
N ALA A 12 -1.21 -30.70 9.74
CA ALA A 12 -1.01 -31.33 11.05
C ALA A 12 -1.86 -30.64 12.14
N GLN A 13 -1.87 -29.31 12.14
CA GLN A 13 -2.61 -28.47 13.09
C GLN A 13 -2.96 -27.13 12.44
N THR A 14 -4.04 -26.51 12.89
CA THR A 14 -4.45 -25.14 12.55
C THR A 14 -4.55 -24.34 13.84
N GLN A 15 -4.12 -23.07 13.81
CA GLN A 15 -4.24 -22.15 14.94
C GLN A 15 -4.92 -20.87 14.45
N GLU A 16 -5.95 -20.42 15.18
CA GLU A 16 -6.52 -19.09 14.99
C GLU A 16 -5.75 -18.12 15.89
N VAL A 17 -5.07 -17.15 15.29
CA VAL A 17 -4.26 -16.16 16.00
C VAL A 17 -5.01 -14.85 16.10
N ARG A 18 -4.97 -14.21 17.26
CA ARG A 18 -5.56 -12.89 17.52
C ARG A 18 -4.51 -11.98 18.15
N GLU A 19 -4.69 -10.67 18.02
CA GLU A 19 -3.82 -9.69 18.67
C GLU A 19 -3.86 -9.87 20.19
N GLY A 20 -2.70 -10.04 20.81
CA GLY A 20 -2.57 -10.09 22.26
C GLY A 20 -2.73 -8.71 22.90
N ALA A 21 -2.91 -8.68 24.22
CA ALA A 21 -3.03 -7.42 24.97
C ALA A 21 -1.76 -6.53 24.88
N ASP A 22 -0.61 -7.12 24.56
CA ASP A 22 0.66 -6.43 24.32
C ASP A 22 0.87 -6.00 22.85
N LYS A 23 -0.19 -6.09 22.03
CA LYS A 23 -0.18 -5.81 20.58
C LYS A 23 0.76 -6.71 19.78
N LYS A 24 1.03 -7.92 20.29
CA LYS A 24 1.80 -8.92 19.56
C LYS A 24 0.92 -10.04 19.06
N TRP A 25 1.34 -10.61 17.95
CA TRP A 25 0.75 -11.78 17.34
C TRP A 25 1.72 -12.93 17.53
N THR A 26 1.34 -13.94 18.31
CA THR A 26 2.17 -15.10 18.59
C THR A 26 1.35 -16.37 18.41
N TYR A 27 2.00 -17.41 17.91
CA TYR A 27 1.43 -18.75 17.80
C TYR A 27 2.49 -19.78 18.18
N GLU A 28 2.01 -20.95 18.57
CA GLU A 28 2.87 -22.06 18.96
C GLU A 28 2.17 -23.37 18.60
N PHE A 29 2.88 -24.28 17.96
CA PHE A 29 2.43 -25.64 17.73
C PHE A 29 3.15 -26.56 18.70
N LYS A 30 2.41 -27.26 19.56
CA LYS A 30 2.96 -28.15 20.59
C LYS A 30 2.68 -29.60 20.26
N ASN A 31 3.54 -30.47 20.80
CA ASN A 31 3.36 -31.92 20.78
C ASN A 31 3.27 -32.51 19.37
N LEU A 32 4.01 -31.94 18.41
CA LEU A 32 4.11 -32.46 17.05
C LEU A 32 5.08 -33.66 17.00
N PRO A 33 4.73 -34.78 16.35
CA PRO A 33 5.60 -35.95 16.25
C PRO A 33 6.89 -35.62 15.50
N LYS A 34 8.03 -36.16 15.93
CA LYS A 34 9.30 -35.99 15.20
C LYS A 34 9.44 -36.98 14.04
N TYR A 35 8.82 -38.16 14.15
CA TYR A 35 8.94 -39.23 13.18
C TYR A 35 7.56 -39.81 12.84
N GLU A 36 7.37 -40.17 11.58
CA GLU A 36 6.24 -40.97 11.12
C GLU A 36 6.76 -42.21 10.39
N LYS A 37 6.35 -43.40 10.84
CA LYS A 37 6.78 -44.70 10.28
C LYS A 37 8.31 -44.83 10.14
N GLY A 38 9.05 -44.28 11.10
CA GLY A 38 10.52 -44.33 11.13
C GLY A 38 11.23 -43.27 10.26
N THR A 39 10.49 -42.36 9.61
CA THR A 39 11.06 -41.25 8.82
C THR A 39 10.87 -39.93 9.56
N GLU A 40 11.89 -39.06 9.59
CA GLU A 40 11.81 -37.74 10.25
C GLU A 40 10.84 -36.82 9.49
N ILE A 41 9.99 -36.10 10.23
CA ILE A 41 9.00 -35.19 9.66
C ILE A 41 9.63 -33.80 9.51
N THR A 42 9.50 -33.22 8.32
CA THR A 42 9.80 -31.80 8.09
C THR A 42 8.50 -31.01 8.17
N TYR A 43 8.44 -30.04 9.09
CA TYR A 43 7.29 -29.15 9.21
C TYR A 43 7.49 -27.88 8.40
N SER A 44 6.39 -27.40 7.83
CA SER A 44 6.26 -26.08 7.23
C SER A 44 5.00 -25.42 7.78
N ILE A 45 4.91 -24.10 7.65
CA ILE A 45 3.70 -23.35 7.96
C ILE A 45 3.19 -22.66 6.70
N GLU A 46 1.90 -22.42 6.67
CA GLU A 46 1.21 -21.60 5.68
C GLU A 46 0.21 -20.70 6.38
N GLU A 47 -0.15 -19.59 5.76
CA GLU A 47 -1.19 -18.69 6.22
C GLU A 47 -2.26 -18.59 5.13
N GLU A 48 -3.53 -18.59 5.54
CA GLU A 48 -4.61 -18.29 4.62
C GLU A 48 -4.48 -16.85 4.11
N ALA A 49 -4.86 -16.62 2.84
CA ALA A 49 -4.71 -15.31 2.24
C ALA A 49 -5.52 -14.24 3.00
N VAL A 50 -4.82 -13.23 3.51
CA VAL A 50 -5.44 -12.08 4.18
C VAL A 50 -5.74 -10.99 3.14
N ALA A 51 -7.02 -10.64 2.99
CA ALA A 51 -7.45 -9.65 2.00
C ALA A 51 -6.74 -8.30 2.22
N GLY A 52 -6.15 -7.76 1.15
CA GLY A 52 -5.41 -6.49 1.18
C GLY A 52 -3.96 -6.59 1.68
N TYR A 53 -3.49 -7.77 2.07
CA TYR A 53 -2.11 -7.99 2.52
C TYR A 53 -1.37 -8.96 1.59
N VAL A 54 -0.06 -8.76 1.50
CA VAL A 54 0.87 -9.72 0.91
C VAL A 54 1.62 -10.40 2.06
N GLY A 55 1.38 -11.70 2.22
CA GLY A 55 2.06 -12.53 3.21
C GLY A 55 3.42 -13.02 2.70
N ALA A 56 4.41 -13.04 3.59
CA ALA A 56 5.74 -13.58 3.37
C ALA A 56 6.16 -14.48 4.52
N LEU A 57 6.84 -15.58 4.19
CA LEU A 57 7.35 -16.57 5.14
C LEU A 57 8.88 -16.52 5.21
N SER A 58 9.40 -16.42 6.42
CA SER A 58 10.83 -16.53 6.72
C SER A 58 11.05 -17.56 7.82
N GLY A 59 11.29 -18.81 7.42
CA GLY A 59 11.29 -19.95 8.34
C GLY A 59 9.89 -20.17 8.91
N TYR A 60 9.74 -19.99 10.21
CA TYR A 60 8.45 -20.05 10.91
C TYR A 60 7.91 -18.68 11.30
N ASN A 61 8.43 -17.59 10.74
CA ASN A 61 7.88 -16.25 10.97
C ASN A 61 7.03 -15.84 9.76
N LEU A 62 5.82 -15.35 10.05
CA LEU A 62 4.91 -14.74 9.10
C LEU A 62 5.07 -13.21 9.12
N THR A 63 5.04 -12.58 7.94
CA THR A 63 5.05 -11.12 7.80
C THR A 63 4.02 -10.72 6.77
N ASN A 64 3.03 -9.93 7.19
CA ASN A 64 1.97 -9.40 6.33
C ASN A 64 2.25 -7.93 6.01
N THR A 65 2.38 -7.61 4.72
CA THR A 65 2.63 -6.24 4.24
C THR A 65 1.39 -5.70 3.54
N HIS A 66 0.89 -4.56 4.00
CA HIS A 66 -0.15 -3.80 3.32
C HIS A 66 0.47 -2.55 2.67
N THR A 67 0.21 -2.37 1.38
CA THR A 67 0.55 -1.14 0.66
C THR A 67 -0.74 -0.38 0.40
N PRO A 68 -0.97 0.77 1.04
CA PRO A 68 -2.15 1.59 0.78
C PRO A 68 -2.20 2.02 -0.68
N GLU A 69 -3.41 2.07 -1.23
CA GLU A 69 -3.62 2.66 -2.55
C GLU A 69 -3.26 4.15 -2.54
N THR A 70 -2.78 4.63 -3.68
CA THR A 70 -2.45 6.04 -3.88
C THR A 70 -3.09 6.56 -5.15
N VAL A 71 -3.35 7.87 -5.17
CA VAL A 71 -3.86 8.56 -6.36
C VAL A 71 -2.93 9.68 -6.77
N ASP A 72 -2.96 9.99 -8.06
CA ASP A 72 -2.31 11.16 -8.64
C ASP A 72 -3.38 12.16 -9.09
N VAL A 73 -3.21 13.43 -8.73
CA VAL A 73 -4.11 14.52 -9.15
C VAL A 73 -3.35 15.46 -10.08
N LYS A 74 -3.82 15.55 -11.32
CA LYS A 74 -3.26 16.40 -12.37
C LYS A 74 -4.21 17.52 -12.75
N GLY A 75 -3.67 18.65 -13.14
CA GLY A 75 -4.46 19.74 -13.70
C GLY A 75 -3.63 20.70 -14.54
N GLU A 76 -4.35 21.49 -15.32
CA GLU A 76 -3.78 22.57 -16.12
C GLU A 76 -4.48 23.88 -15.77
N LYS A 77 -3.72 24.98 -15.75
CA LYS A 77 -4.25 26.33 -15.64
C LYS A 77 -4.26 26.96 -17.02
N THR A 78 -5.45 27.40 -17.43
CA THR A 78 -5.63 28.25 -18.61
C THR A 78 -5.83 29.71 -18.18
N TRP A 79 -5.21 30.62 -18.92
CA TRP A 79 -5.41 32.07 -18.79
C TRP A 79 -6.25 32.54 -19.96
N ASP A 80 -7.44 33.08 -19.69
CA ASP A 80 -8.28 33.79 -20.67
C ASP A 80 -8.07 35.30 -20.48
N ASP A 81 -6.99 35.82 -21.04
CA ASP A 81 -6.49 37.19 -20.82
C ASP A 81 -5.91 37.84 -22.09
N ALA A 82 -6.40 37.40 -23.27
CA ALA A 82 -5.93 37.85 -24.58
C ALA A 82 -4.39 37.79 -24.74
N ASN A 83 -3.79 36.65 -24.34
CA ASN A 83 -2.35 36.43 -24.34
C ASN A 83 -1.60 37.49 -23.50
N ASN A 84 -2.11 37.76 -22.30
CA ASN A 84 -1.56 38.73 -21.36
C ASN A 84 -1.40 40.15 -21.95
N GLN A 85 -2.38 40.62 -22.73
CA GLN A 85 -2.33 41.94 -23.40
C GLN A 85 -2.05 43.10 -22.43
N ASP A 86 -2.62 43.03 -21.22
CA ASP A 86 -2.43 44.04 -20.17
C ASP A 86 -1.12 43.90 -19.37
N GLY A 87 -0.36 42.82 -19.57
CA GLY A 87 0.87 42.54 -18.80
C GLY A 87 0.63 42.22 -17.31
N LYS A 88 -0.61 41.94 -16.90
CA LYS A 88 -0.98 41.70 -15.48
C LYS A 88 -0.83 40.26 -15.02
N ARG A 89 -0.61 39.29 -15.94
CA ARG A 89 -0.46 37.88 -15.59
C ARG A 89 0.71 37.70 -14.61
N PRO A 90 0.51 37.05 -13.44
CA PRO A 90 1.58 36.84 -12.48
C PRO A 90 2.60 35.82 -13.01
N LYS A 91 3.83 35.90 -12.51
CA LYS A 91 4.91 34.95 -12.86
C LYS A 91 4.70 33.55 -12.30
N SER A 92 3.91 33.41 -11.23
CA SER A 92 3.55 32.14 -10.61
C SER A 92 2.18 32.20 -9.96
N ILE A 93 1.60 31.03 -9.72
CA ILE A 93 0.42 30.84 -8.87
C ILE A 93 0.71 29.77 -7.82
N THR A 94 -0.07 29.74 -6.75
CA THR A 94 -0.05 28.63 -5.79
C THR A 94 -1.32 27.80 -5.94
N VAL A 95 -1.17 26.52 -6.20
CA VAL A 95 -2.27 25.54 -6.21
C VAL A 95 -2.19 24.72 -4.93
N LYS A 96 -3.31 24.62 -4.22
CA LYS A 96 -3.44 23.81 -3.00
C LYS A 96 -4.32 22.60 -3.29
N LEU A 97 -3.88 21.43 -2.88
CA LEU A 97 -4.68 20.23 -2.83
C LEU A 97 -5.30 20.11 -1.44
N ILE A 98 -6.63 19.98 -1.40
CA ILE A 98 -7.40 19.92 -0.16
C ILE A 98 -8.18 18.60 -0.16
N LYS A 99 -8.09 17.86 0.95
CA LYS A 99 -8.89 16.66 1.21
C LYS A 99 -10.08 17.06 2.07
N GLN A 100 -11.26 16.58 1.69
CA GLN A 100 -12.48 16.69 2.49
C GLN A 100 -13.19 15.35 2.48
N VAL A 101 -13.48 14.83 3.67
CA VAL A 101 -14.36 13.68 3.87
C VAL A 101 -15.76 14.18 4.17
N GLU A 102 -16.78 13.38 3.91
CA GLU A 102 -18.17 13.76 4.18
C GLU A 102 -18.35 14.20 5.65
N ASN A 103 -18.93 15.38 5.87
CA ASN A 103 -19.07 16.04 7.18
C ASN A 103 -17.75 16.38 7.93
N GLY A 104 -16.59 16.20 7.31
CA GLY A 104 -15.29 16.57 7.87
C GLY A 104 -14.87 18.00 7.52
N GLN A 105 -13.93 18.56 8.30
CA GLN A 105 -13.29 19.82 7.94
C GLN A 105 -12.32 19.61 6.77
N PRO A 106 -12.27 20.55 5.80
CA PRO A 106 -11.27 20.52 4.75
C PRO A 106 -9.85 20.63 5.33
N VAL A 107 -8.95 19.76 4.90
CA VAL A 107 -7.53 19.76 5.30
C VAL A 107 -6.67 19.96 4.06
N GLU A 108 -5.76 20.93 4.11
CA GLU A 108 -4.74 21.09 3.05
C GLU A 108 -3.74 19.92 3.12
N VAL A 109 -3.62 19.18 2.01
CA VAL A 109 -2.75 18.00 1.91
C VAL A 109 -1.38 18.38 1.37
N GLN A 110 -1.37 19.18 0.29
CA GLN A 110 -0.16 19.64 -0.36
C GLN A 110 -0.41 21.00 -1.02
N ARG A 111 0.67 21.71 -1.35
CA ARG A 111 0.64 22.89 -2.21
C ARG A 111 1.81 22.90 -3.17
N LYS A 112 1.62 23.52 -4.32
CA LYS A 112 2.67 23.72 -5.33
C LYS A 112 2.63 25.13 -5.86
N GLU A 113 3.82 25.72 -6.03
CA GLU A 113 3.99 26.86 -6.91
C GLU A 113 3.99 26.34 -8.36
N VAL A 114 3.15 26.94 -9.21
CA VAL A 114 3.05 26.62 -10.64
C VAL A 114 3.50 27.85 -11.43
N LYS A 115 4.27 27.63 -12.48
CA LYS A 115 4.82 28.65 -13.38
C LYS A 115 4.54 28.23 -14.82
N GLU A 116 4.67 29.16 -15.75
CA GLU A 116 4.61 28.86 -17.18
C GLU A 116 5.75 27.90 -17.55
N GLY A 117 5.38 26.79 -18.18
CA GLY A 117 6.30 25.84 -18.78
C GLY A 117 6.88 26.36 -20.09
N THR A 118 7.92 25.69 -20.58
CA THR A 118 8.55 26.02 -21.87
C THR A 118 7.61 25.83 -23.07
N ASP A 119 6.56 25.03 -22.91
CA ASP A 119 5.47 24.80 -23.86
C ASP A 119 4.33 25.84 -23.74
N LYS A 120 4.53 26.89 -22.93
CA LYS A 120 3.52 27.90 -22.58
C LYS A 120 2.29 27.35 -21.84
N LYS A 121 2.37 26.14 -21.28
CA LYS A 121 1.32 25.57 -20.44
C LYS A 121 1.65 25.72 -18.98
N TRP A 122 0.61 25.76 -18.16
CA TRP A 122 0.73 25.80 -16.71
C TRP A 122 0.16 24.50 -16.16
N THR A 123 1.03 23.50 -15.96
CA THR A 123 0.60 22.16 -15.50
C THR A 123 1.05 21.90 -14.07
N TYR A 124 0.25 21.17 -13.31
CA TYR A 124 0.65 20.68 -12.00
C TYR A 124 0.19 19.23 -11.80
N GLU A 125 0.93 18.54 -10.94
CA GLU A 125 0.68 17.14 -10.61
C GLU A 125 1.01 16.93 -9.13
N PHE A 126 0.08 16.37 -8.37
CA PHE A 126 0.31 15.85 -7.02
C PHE A 126 0.36 14.33 -7.12
N LYS A 127 1.47 13.72 -6.67
CA LYS A 127 1.69 12.28 -6.79
C LYS A 127 1.60 11.57 -5.46
N ASN A 128 1.34 10.27 -5.50
CA ASN A 128 1.44 9.35 -4.36
C ASN A 128 0.58 9.81 -3.17
N LEU A 129 -0.62 10.32 -3.46
CA LEU A 129 -1.54 10.79 -2.43
C LEU A 129 -2.25 9.59 -1.81
N GLN A 130 -2.00 9.36 -0.52
CA GLN A 130 -2.83 8.47 0.29
C GLN A 130 -4.09 9.24 0.68
N ILE A 131 -5.22 8.93 0.06
CA ILE A 131 -6.51 9.59 0.32
C ILE A 131 -7.45 8.69 1.11
#